data_AF-A0A7H4MSJ7-F1
#
_entry.id   AF-A0A7H4MSJ7-F1
#
_cell.length_a   1.000
_cell.length_b   1.000
_cell.length_c   1.000
_cell.angle_alpha   90.00
_cell.angle_beta   90.00
_cell.angle_gamma   90.00
#
_symmetry.space_group_name_H-M   'P 1'
#
loop_
_entity.id
_entity.type
_entity.pdbx_description
1 polymer ?
#
loop_
_entity_poly.entity_id
_entity_poly.type
_entity_poly.pdbx_seq_one_letter_code
_entity_poly.pdbx_strand_id
1 'polypeptide(L)'
;MSIDAMRWAKKVKTGKSSAKAVLTWMADMCGADLCAFPSIPALAEATELDKKTVQSSLQYLISIGLIEDTGERRGKTKQIPVYRLLGVEESVAEIEHTQKREHYQKRDRLNIPENGVVTAEKAPENGTVSCTQNNQTIPFFPSNDPKNGIRNLPEEPKDITPTHRALVEPVVPDYPNQPGIVPDETQAFGKFAMYFGWKPSEDFPRLATIWGMPLRPGINHAAELSSFIAYWQAEGRAFHQVQWEQKLARHLNRAEVRQKKPVNGVTIMWESEQSQQHPELFNRFEPPVSNGCELQEQTAVETAWRLWEVMGEIFSNRWILKNGEEPSELWIAQIGSMSETQITLVCRQCMERCAAGSTWPPDLAEFVALVSSSGANPFNLTSEAVMAEYKRWRNESYRYSGSDKYPWKQDVLYHICIEMRRTGVERNLTEGELKKLAENLLTKWSKHLDNGFSIPPIRRQLAAPRHAAGPTPAQILMEEYKRRKAAGLTK
;
A
#
# COMPACT_ATOMS: atom_id res chain seq x y z
N MET A 1 23.75 9.74 -5.50
CA MET A 1 22.85 10.68 -4.82
C MET A 1 23.61 11.31 -3.67
N SER A 2 24.10 12.53 -3.88
CA SER A 2 24.74 13.36 -2.87
C SER A 2 23.69 14.29 -2.25
N ILE A 3 23.49 14.23 -0.93
CA ILE A 3 22.53 15.08 -0.22
C ILE A 3 22.97 16.55 -0.29
N ASP A 4 24.28 16.79 -0.25
CA ASP A 4 24.87 18.12 -0.29
C ASP A 4 24.68 18.76 -1.68
N ALA A 5 24.83 18.00 -2.75
CA ALA A 5 24.51 18.46 -4.10
C ALA A 5 23.03 18.86 -4.25
N MET A 6 22.12 18.08 -3.68
CA MET A 6 20.68 18.38 -3.70
C MET A 6 20.33 19.67 -2.93
N ARG A 7 20.93 19.86 -1.74
CA ARG A 7 20.75 21.07 -0.93
C ARG A 7 21.29 22.30 -1.65
N TRP A 8 22.47 22.18 -2.25
CA TRP A 8 23.07 23.21 -3.08
C TRP A 8 22.16 23.57 -4.26
N ALA A 9 21.72 22.58 -5.05
CA ALA A 9 20.89 22.79 -6.23
C ALA A 9 19.57 23.50 -5.89
N LYS A 10 18.95 23.20 -4.73
CA LYS A 10 17.74 23.91 -4.26
C LYS A 10 18.01 25.39 -3.96
N LYS A 11 19.15 25.73 -3.37
CA LYS A 11 19.54 27.11 -3.00
C LYS A 11 19.93 27.96 -4.21
N VAL A 12 20.60 27.37 -5.21
CA VAL A 12 21.13 28.11 -6.37
C VAL A 12 20.03 28.67 -7.26
N LYS A 13 20.13 29.95 -7.66
CA LYS A 13 19.18 30.58 -8.60
C LYS A 13 19.71 30.47 -10.03
N THR A 14 19.05 29.67 -10.87
CA THR A 14 19.41 29.47 -12.28
C THR A 14 18.77 30.51 -13.23
N GLY A 15 17.74 31.21 -12.78
CA GLY A 15 17.00 32.21 -13.56
C GLY A 15 16.00 31.64 -14.59
N LYS A 16 16.13 30.38 -14.99
CA LYS A 16 15.18 29.68 -15.88
C LYS A 16 14.60 28.45 -15.18
N SER A 17 13.28 28.28 -15.21
CA SER A 17 12.59 27.12 -14.60
C SER A 17 13.03 25.80 -15.23
N SER A 18 13.19 25.75 -16.56
CA SER A 18 13.68 24.57 -17.27
C SER A 18 15.10 24.16 -16.83
N ALA A 19 16.01 25.14 -16.72
CA ALA A 19 17.36 24.92 -16.24
C ALA A 19 17.39 24.52 -14.76
N LYS A 20 16.49 25.08 -13.94
CA LYS A 20 16.34 24.69 -12.53
C LYS A 20 15.91 23.23 -12.38
N ALA A 21 14.96 22.78 -13.19
CA ALA A 21 14.49 21.40 -13.18
C ALA A 21 15.63 20.43 -13.58
N VAL A 22 16.33 20.71 -14.68
CA VAL A 22 17.47 19.92 -15.15
C VAL A 22 18.59 19.86 -14.09
N LEU A 23 18.96 21.00 -13.49
CA LEU A 23 20.00 21.06 -12.47
C LEU A 23 19.61 20.27 -11.21
N THR A 24 18.36 20.39 -10.77
CA THR A 24 17.86 19.68 -9.58
C THR A 24 17.88 18.18 -9.79
N TRP A 25 17.47 17.72 -10.98
CA TRP A 25 17.55 16.31 -11.35
C TRP A 25 19.01 15.81 -11.39
N MET A 26 19.92 16.58 -12.00
CA MET A 26 21.33 16.22 -12.06
C MET A 26 21.97 16.11 -10.66
N ALA A 27 21.57 16.98 -9.73
CA ALA A 27 22.00 16.92 -8.34
C ALA A 27 21.47 15.69 -7.58
N ASP A 28 20.29 15.19 -7.93
CA ASP A 28 19.78 13.93 -7.36
C ASP A 28 20.62 12.75 -7.84
N MET A 29 20.92 12.76 -9.14
CA MET A 29 21.54 11.64 -9.83
C MET A 29 23.06 11.65 -9.76
N CYS A 30 23.69 12.71 -9.25
CA CYS A 30 25.15 12.79 -9.21
C CYS A 30 25.77 11.76 -8.25
N GLY A 31 26.95 11.27 -8.64
CA GLY A 31 27.80 10.41 -7.83
C GLY A 31 28.47 11.16 -6.67
N ALA A 32 29.39 10.45 -6.01
CA ALA A 32 30.26 11.04 -4.99
C ALA A 32 31.27 12.03 -5.57
N ASP A 33 31.56 11.90 -6.86
CA ASP A 33 32.43 12.76 -7.65
C ASP A 33 31.74 14.03 -8.15
N LEU A 34 30.47 14.26 -7.74
CA LEU A 34 29.61 15.33 -8.24
C LEU A 34 29.39 15.26 -9.76
N CYS A 35 29.64 14.10 -10.38
CA CYS A 35 29.41 13.90 -11.80
C CYS A 35 28.04 13.23 -12.03
N ALA A 36 27.38 13.62 -13.11
CA ALA A 36 26.17 13.02 -13.63
C ALA A 36 26.31 12.79 -15.14
N PHE A 37 25.84 11.65 -15.65
CA PHE A 37 25.88 11.30 -17.07
C PHE A 37 24.47 11.06 -17.63
N PRO A 38 23.58 12.07 -17.60
CA PRO A 38 22.23 11.95 -18.13
C PRO A 38 22.22 11.71 -19.64
N SER A 39 21.37 10.79 -20.09
CA SER A 39 20.93 10.79 -21.48
C SER A 39 19.87 11.89 -21.68
N ILE A 40 19.86 12.52 -22.86
CA ILE A 40 18.85 13.55 -23.20
C ILE A 40 17.42 12.99 -23.09
N PRO A 41 17.11 11.76 -23.54
CA PRO A 41 15.79 11.18 -23.33
C PRO A 41 15.41 11.03 -21.85
N ALA A 42 16.33 10.58 -20.99
CA ALA A 42 16.04 10.41 -19.56
C ALA A 42 15.76 11.75 -18.87
N LEU A 43 16.50 12.81 -19.23
CA LEU A 43 16.21 14.16 -18.73
C LEU A 43 14.87 14.69 -19.23
N ALA A 44 14.54 14.47 -20.50
CA ALA A 44 13.28 14.90 -21.08
C ALA A 44 12.08 14.24 -20.38
N GLU A 45 12.17 12.94 -20.12
CA GLU A 45 11.15 12.18 -19.39
C GLU A 45 11.02 12.65 -17.94
N ALA A 46 12.13 12.78 -17.23
CA ALA A 46 12.10 13.12 -15.80
C ALA A 46 11.73 14.58 -15.51
N THR A 47 11.96 15.49 -16.46
CA THR A 47 11.63 16.92 -16.32
C THR A 47 10.38 17.32 -17.09
N GLU A 48 9.78 16.39 -17.84
CA GLU A 48 8.67 16.63 -18.79
C GLU A 48 8.96 17.76 -19.80
N LEU A 49 10.24 17.97 -20.13
CA LEU A 49 10.68 18.99 -21.08
C LEU A 49 10.93 18.40 -22.47
N ASP A 50 10.72 19.22 -23.50
CA ASP A 50 11.15 18.86 -24.85
C ASP A 50 12.67 18.65 -24.92
N LYS A 51 13.13 17.70 -25.76
CA LYS A 51 14.55 17.35 -25.89
C LYS A 51 15.42 18.55 -26.29
N LYS A 52 14.93 19.47 -27.14
CA LYS A 52 15.66 20.69 -27.51
C LYS A 52 15.74 21.67 -26.34
N THR A 53 14.71 21.72 -25.50
CA THR A 53 14.69 22.53 -24.28
C THR A 53 15.68 21.99 -23.25
N VAL A 54 15.79 20.66 -23.11
CA VAL A 54 16.80 20.02 -22.27
C VAL A 54 18.21 20.37 -22.76
N GLN A 55 18.48 20.21 -24.06
CA GLN A 55 19.78 20.56 -24.67
C GLN A 55 20.13 22.04 -24.43
N SER A 56 19.19 22.95 -24.67
CA SER A 56 19.37 24.39 -24.47
C SER A 56 19.59 24.72 -22.99
N SER A 57 18.91 24.01 -22.08
CA SER A 57 19.07 24.18 -20.63
C SER A 57 20.44 23.70 -20.16
N LEU A 58 20.95 22.57 -20.66
CA LEU A 58 22.31 22.10 -20.37
C LEU A 58 23.37 23.08 -20.86
N GLN A 59 23.27 23.55 -22.10
CA GLN A 59 24.18 24.58 -22.65
C GLN A 59 24.14 25.86 -21.81
N TYR A 60 22.95 26.27 -21.38
CA TYR A 60 22.80 27.43 -20.52
C TYR A 60 23.41 27.23 -19.13
N LEU A 61 23.23 26.06 -18.50
CA LEU A 61 23.83 25.73 -17.20
C LEU A 61 25.37 25.73 -17.28
N ILE A 62 25.93 25.28 -18.40
CA ILE A 62 27.37 25.38 -18.68
C ILE A 62 27.77 26.85 -18.83
N SER A 63 27.01 27.66 -19.58
CA SER A 63 27.36 29.07 -19.78
C SER A 63 27.35 29.90 -18.50
N ILE A 64 26.53 29.52 -17.51
CA ILE A 64 26.48 30.19 -16.21
C ILE A 64 27.41 29.55 -15.17
N GLY A 65 28.19 28.54 -15.56
CA GLY A 65 29.24 27.92 -14.73
C GLY A 65 28.72 27.08 -13.56
N LEU A 66 27.48 26.60 -13.61
CA LEU A 66 26.94 25.69 -12.59
C LEU A 66 27.27 24.23 -12.86
N ILE A 67 27.55 23.89 -14.12
CA ILE A 67 27.98 22.56 -14.54
C ILE A 67 29.11 22.68 -15.58
N GLU A 68 29.98 21.68 -15.66
CA GLU A 68 31.01 21.55 -16.70
C GLU A 68 30.90 20.20 -17.43
N ASP A 69 31.20 20.17 -18.74
CA ASP A 69 31.41 18.90 -19.47
C ASP A 69 32.83 18.42 -19.19
N THR A 70 32.97 17.25 -18.58
CA THR A 70 34.29 16.72 -18.20
C THR A 70 35.06 16.15 -19.41
N GLY A 71 34.44 16.11 -20.59
CA GLY A 71 35.00 15.49 -21.80
C GLY A 71 34.89 13.96 -21.80
N GLU A 72 34.56 13.33 -20.68
CA GLU A 72 34.32 11.90 -20.61
C GLU A 72 32.99 11.53 -21.28
N ARG A 73 32.96 10.33 -21.86
CA ARG A 73 31.74 9.75 -22.44
C ARG A 73 31.48 8.36 -21.85
N ARG A 74 30.26 8.13 -21.36
CA ARG A 74 29.84 6.89 -20.67
C ARG A 74 28.70 6.20 -21.43
N GLY A 75 28.35 4.97 -21.00
CA GLY A 75 27.31 4.12 -21.60
C GLY A 75 27.84 3.08 -22.60
N LYS A 76 26.96 2.15 -23.03
CA LYS A 76 27.31 1.01 -23.92
C LYS A 76 27.92 1.45 -25.26
N THR A 77 27.41 2.54 -25.82
CA THR A 77 27.91 3.15 -27.07
C THR A 77 28.99 4.21 -26.84
N LYS A 78 29.34 4.52 -25.57
CA LYS A 78 30.29 5.58 -25.18
C LYS A 78 29.99 6.96 -25.79
N GLN A 79 28.71 7.32 -25.91
CA GLN A 79 28.28 8.59 -26.51
C GLN A 79 27.71 9.60 -25.48
N ILE A 80 27.42 9.18 -24.25
CA ILE A 80 26.72 10.03 -23.27
C ILE A 80 27.72 10.93 -22.55
N PRO A 81 27.62 12.27 -22.63
CA PRO A 81 28.48 13.19 -21.91
C PRO A 81 28.37 13.05 -20.39
N VAL A 82 29.51 13.18 -19.71
CA VAL A 82 29.57 13.28 -18.25
C VAL A 82 29.72 14.75 -17.88
N TYR A 83 28.81 15.24 -17.05
CA TYR A 83 28.84 16.59 -16.52
C TYR A 83 29.19 16.60 -15.05
N ARG A 84 29.99 17.55 -14.58
CA ARG A 84 30.28 17.77 -13.15
C ARG A 84 29.55 19.01 -12.65
N LEU A 85 28.98 18.94 -11.45
CA LEU A 85 28.36 20.06 -10.75
C LEU A 85 29.44 20.93 -10.08
N LEU A 86 29.36 22.24 -10.27
CA LEU A 86 30.35 23.20 -9.77
C LEU A 86 29.76 24.07 -8.64
N GLY A 87 30.47 24.19 -7.52
CA GLY A 87 30.08 25.04 -6.40
C GLY A 87 29.32 24.35 -5.26
N VAL A 88 29.30 23.02 -5.22
CA VAL A 88 28.83 22.25 -4.07
C VAL A 88 29.91 22.31 -2.98
N GLU A 89 29.63 22.97 -1.87
CA GLU A 89 30.49 22.96 -0.68
C GLU A 89 30.38 21.59 0.00
N GLU A 90 31.35 20.72 -0.23
CA GLU A 90 31.41 19.40 0.38
C GLU A 90 31.74 19.53 1.87
N SER A 91 30.93 18.93 2.74
CA SER A 91 31.28 18.77 4.15
C SER A 91 32.35 17.68 4.28
N VAL A 92 33.52 18.04 4.86
CA VAL A 92 34.78 17.25 4.90
C VAL A 92 34.63 15.86 5.58
N ALA A 93 33.47 15.54 6.15
CA ALA A 93 33.21 14.28 6.86
C ALA A 93 32.93 13.06 5.95
N GLU A 94 32.70 13.23 4.64
CA GLU A 94 32.31 12.13 3.74
C GLU A 94 33.44 11.54 2.87
N ILE A 95 34.67 12.07 2.94
CA ILE A 95 35.83 11.60 2.15
C ILE A 95 36.17 10.13 2.47
N GLU A 96 35.90 9.66 3.70
CA GLU A 96 36.20 8.27 4.11
C GLU A 96 35.18 7.23 3.60
N HIS A 97 33.94 7.63 3.33
CA HIS A 97 32.89 6.70 2.88
C HIS A 97 33.00 6.38 1.38
N THR A 98 33.59 7.28 0.59
CA THR A 98 33.74 7.18 -0.87
C THR A 98 35.01 6.45 -1.27
N GLN A 99 36.12 6.62 -0.54
CA GLN A 99 37.35 5.84 -0.74
C GLN A 99 37.12 4.33 -0.58
N LYS A 100 36.26 3.93 0.36
CA LYS A 100 35.85 2.51 0.50
C LYS A 100 35.07 2.02 -0.73
N ARG A 101 34.27 2.86 -1.39
CA ARG A 101 33.45 2.48 -2.55
C ARG A 101 34.29 2.31 -3.82
N GLU A 102 35.30 3.15 -4.04
CA GLU A 102 36.29 2.98 -5.12
C GLU A 102 37.21 1.78 -4.89
N HIS A 103 37.59 1.51 -3.63
CA HIS A 103 38.33 0.31 -3.27
C HIS A 103 37.56 -0.99 -3.60
N TYR A 104 36.23 -0.99 -3.53
CA TYR A 104 35.41 -2.13 -3.98
C TYR A 104 35.32 -2.24 -5.52
N GLN A 105 35.41 -1.14 -6.28
CA GLN A 105 35.40 -1.18 -7.75
C GLN A 105 36.76 -1.55 -8.37
N LYS A 106 37.87 -1.29 -7.67
CA LYS A 106 39.23 -1.65 -8.14
C LYS A 106 39.59 -3.14 -7.94
N ARG A 107 38.78 -3.93 -7.22
CA ARG A 107 39.03 -5.37 -6.99
C ARG A 107 38.76 -6.26 -8.21
N ASP A 108 38.00 -5.77 -9.19
CA ASP A 108 37.69 -6.52 -10.42
C ASP A 108 38.78 -6.44 -11.51
N ARG A 109 39.93 -5.81 -11.22
CA ARG A 109 41.12 -5.88 -12.08
C ARG A 109 42.23 -6.58 -11.31
N LEU A 110 42.44 -7.86 -11.63
CA LEU A 110 43.50 -8.71 -11.09
C LEU A 110 44.87 -7.99 -11.14
N ASN A 111 45.60 -8.02 -10.02
CA ASN A 111 47.05 -8.15 -9.99
C ASN A 111 47.55 -8.73 -8.64
N ILE A 112 48.57 -9.57 -8.79
CA ILE A 112 49.36 -10.34 -7.82
C ILE A 112 49.99 -9.43 -6.75
N PRO A 113 50.19 -9.88 -5.48
CA PRO A 113 50.72 -9.00 -4.44
C PRO A 113 52.25 -8.90 -4.54
N GLU A 114 52.76 -7.68 -4.49
CA GLU A 114 54.15 -7.40 -4.16
C GLU A 114 54.22 -6.37 -3.02
N ASN A 115 55.25 -6.53 -2.20
CA ASN A 115 55.47 -5.96 -0.88
C ASN A 115 55.47 -4.42 -0.81
N GLY A 116 55.14 -3.86 0.37
CA GLY A 116 55.80 -2.63 0.87
C GLY A 116 54.96 -1.54 1.55
N VAL A 117 55.08 -1.47 2.89
CA VAL A 117 55.42 -0.29 3.76
C VAL A 117 54.57 1.02 3.72
N VAL A 118 53.86 1.25 4.86
CA VAL A 118 53.68 2.47 5.76
C VAL A 118 53.69 3.88 5.10
N THR A 119 52.81 4.86 5.40
CA THR A 119 52.45 5.53 6.68
C THR A 119 51.20 6.42 6.53
N ALA A 120 50.41 6.53 7.60
CA ALA A 120 49.55 7.69 7.85
C ALA A 120 49.99 8.33 9.17
N GLU A 121 50.50 9.55 9.07
CA GLU A 121 50.85 10.40 10.20
C GLU A 121 49.77 11.48 10.40
N LYS A 122 49.50 11.72 11.69
CA LYS A 122 48.98 12.96 12.31
C LYS A 122 47.47 13.09 12.52
N ALA A 123 47.06 12.66 13.73
CA ALA A 123 46.29 13.53 14.63
C ALA A 123 47.17 14.73 15.05
N PRO A 124 46.57 15.86 15.44
CA PRO A 124 46.36 16.14 16.87
C PRO A 124 45.06 16.97 17.09
N GLU A 125 44.52 17.32 18.25
CA GLU A 125 44.83 17.12 19.67
C GLU A 125 43.66 17.73 20.47
N ASN A 126 43.44 17.17 21.67
CA ASN A 126 43.08 17.85 22.92
C ASN A 126 41.68 18.48 23.12
N GLY A 127 41.04 18.06 24.23
CA GLY A 127 40.01 18.87 24.89
C GLY A 127 39.12 18.12 25.88
N THR A 128 39.67 17.50 26.92
CA THR A 128 38.89 17.04 28.08
C THR A 128 38.49 18.25 28.93
N VAL A 129 37.19 18.41 29.23
CA VAL A 129 36.69 19.16 30.39
C VAL A 129 35.49 18.45 30.99
N SER A 130 35.48 18.41 32.32
CA SER A 130 34.49 17.79 33.21
C SER A 130 33.56 18.84 33.82
N CYS A 131 32.41 18.36 34.32
CA CYS A 131 31.41 19.00 35.22
C CYS A 131 30.66 20.22 34.63
N THR A 132 29.39 20.54 34.92
CA THR A 132 28.53 20.37 36.10
C THR A 132 27.04 20.62 35.72
N GLN A 133 26.16 20.02 36.51
CA GLN A 133 24.80 20.42 36.92
C GLN A 133 24.15 21.77 36.47
N ASN A 134 22.86 21.62 36.14
CA ASN A 134 21.68 22.46 36.48
C ASN A 134 21.16 23.53 35.50
N ASN A 135 19.85 23.34 35.20
CA ASN A 135 18.77 24.32 35.07
C ASN A 135 18.91 25.51 34.12
N GLN A 136 18.08 25.54 33.06
CA GLN A 136 17.12 26.61 32.71
C GLN A 136 16.45 26.26 31.36
N THR A 137 15.15 25.94 31.39
CA THR A 137 14.04 26.84 31.00
C THR A 137 13.82 26.90 29.49
N ILE A 138 12.78 26.18 29.05
CA ILE A 138 12.21 26.20 27.71
C ILE A 138 11.69 27.61 27.42
N PRO A 139 12.11 28.29 26.34
CA PRO A 139 11.40 29.48 25.90
C PRO A 139 10.08 29.04 25.24
N PHE A 140 8.99 29.21 25.99
CA PHE A 140 7.64 29.28 25.45
C PHE A 140 7.55 30.49 24.53
N PHE A 141 7.26 30.26 23.25
CA PHE A 141 6.88 31.33 22.32
C PHE A 141 5.41 31.17 21.90
N PRO A 142 4.62 32.25 21.86
CA PRO A 142 3.16 32.24 21.86
C PRO A 142 2.59 32.04 20.46
N SER A 143 1.38 31.47 20.40
CA SER A 143 0.56 31.41 19.18
C SER A 143 0.19 32.84 18.75
N ASN A 144 0.79 33.30 17.65
CA ASN A 144 0.33 34.49 16.93
C ASN A 144 -0.34 34.05 15.64
N ASP A 145 -1.65 33.82 15.71
CA ASP A 145 -2.54 33.88 14.56
C ASP A 145 -2.80 35.35 14.18
N PRO A 146 -2.55 35.77 12.94
CA PRO A 146 -3.20 36.96 12.42
C PRO A 146 -4.58 36.58 11.86
N LYS A 147 -5.63 37.08 12.53
CA LYS A 147 -6.99 37.16 12.00
C LYS A 147 -7.08 38.28 10.96
N ASN A 148 -7.49 37.87 9.76
CA ASN A 148 -8.34 38.56 8.78
C ASN A 148 -7.72 39.55 7.77
N GLY A 149 -8.12 39.42 6.49
CA GLY A 149 -7.79 40.43 5.46
C GLY A 149 -7.86 40.08 3.96
N ILE A 150 -8.90 39.38 3.46
CA ILE A 150 -9.58 39.53 2.15
C ILE A 150 -8.78 39.95 0.88
N ARG A 151 -8.72 39.08 -0.15
CA ARG A 151 -9.06 39.39 -1.56
C ARG A 151 -9.19 38.14 -2.44
N ASN A 152 -10.11 38.21 -3.39
CA ASN A 152 -10.81 37.15 -4.12
C ASN A 152 -10.17 36.68 -5.45
N LEU A 153 -10.46 35.40 -5.80
CA LEU A 153 -10.77 34.76 -7.11
C LEU A 153 -9.68 34.66 -8.23
N PRO A 154 -9.69 33.61 -9.11
CA PRO A 154 -10.84 33.16 -9.91
C PRO A 154 -11.18 31.64 -9.93
N GLU A 155 -12.48 31.36 -9.91
CA GLU A 155 -13.15 30.15 -10.41
C GLU A 155 -13.26 30.19 -11.94
N GLU A 156 -13.21 29.03 -12.59
CA GLU A 156 -13.74 28.77 -13.93
C GLU A 156 -14.73 27.58 -13.87
N PRO A 157 -15.63 27.40 -14.86
CA PRO A 157 -16.50 28.38 -15.52
C PRO A 157 -17.98 27.94 -15.47
N LYS A 158 -18.87 28.93 -15.67
CA LYS A 158 -20.33 28.82 -15.58
C LYS A 158 -20.96 28.24 -16.85
N ASP A 159 -21.93 27.35 -16.65
CA ASP A 159 -22.98 27.05 -17.62
C ASP A 159 -23.86 28.28 -17.88
N ILE A 160 -24.26 28.38 -19.14
CA ILE A 160 -24.98 29.44 -19.82
C ILE A 160 -26.51 29.34 -19.56
N THR A 161 -27.05 30.36 -18.86
CA THR A 161 -28.35 31.11 -18.91
C THR A 161 -29.51 30.66 -19.84
N PRO A 162 -30.79 31.19 -19.74
CA PRO A 162 -31.34 32.30 -18.92
C PRO A 162 -32.75 32.02 -18.26
N THR A 163 -33.03 32.48 -17.03
CA THR A 163 -33.72 33.74 -16.62
C THR A 163 -35.27 33.72 -16.58
N HIS A 164 -35.80 34.03 -15.37
CA HIS A 164 -37.15 34.48 -14.98
C HIS A 164 -38.35 33.49 -15.03
N ARG A 165 -38.90 33.16 -13.85
CA ARG A 165 -40.33 33.38 -13.56
C ARG A 165 -40.65 33.31 -12.07
N ALA A 166 -41.40 34.31 -11.64
CA ALA A 166 -41.97 34.45 -10.31
C ALA A 166 -42.94 33.30 -9.99
N LEU A 167 -43.09 33.01 -8.68
CA LEU A 167 -44.12 32.14 -8.13
C LEU A 167 -45.50 32.62 -8.60
N VAL A 168 -46.16 31.82 -9.42
CA VAL A 168 -47.58 31.93 -9.74
C VAL A 168 -48.20 30.60 -9.35
N GLU A 169 -49.12 30.61 -8.38
CA GLU A 169 -49.94 29.44 -8.03
C GLU A 169 -50.80 29.04 -9.25
N PRO A 170 -51.01 27.73 -9.49
CA PRO A 170 -51.73 27.29 -10.68
C PRO A 170 -53.23 27.60 -10.53
N VAL A 171 -53.74 28.46 -11.41
CA VAL A 171 -55.18 28.60 -11.66
C VAL A 171 -55.63 27.35 -12.42
N VAL A 172 -56.50 26.55 -11.82
CA VAL A 172 -57.18 25.42 -12.49
C VAL A 172 -58.33 26.00 -13.32
N PRO A 173 -58.34 25.87 -14.66
CA PRO A 173 -59.48 26.29 -15.46
C PRO A 173 -60.62 25.28 -15.32
N ASP A 174 -61.79 25.75 -14.86
CA ASP A 174 -63.02 24.96 -14.81
C ASP A 174 -63.63 24.89 -16.21
N TYR A 175 -63.60 23.71 -16.84
CA TYR A 175 -64.24 23.44 -18.12
C TYR A 175 -65.44 22.49 -17.89
N PRO A 176 -66.67 22.97 -18.08
CA PRO A 176 -67.85 22.13 -17.89
C PRO A 176 -67.97 21.11 -19.04
N ASN A 177 -68.23 19.84 -18.67
CA ASN A 177 -68.53 18.67 -19.52
C ASN A 177 -67.37 17.76 -19.99
N GLN A 178 -66.25 17.67 -19.27
CA GLN A 178 -65.35 16.51 -19.44
C GLN A 178 -65.79 15.34 -18.54
N PRO A 179 -65.85 14.09 -19.06
CA PRO A 179 -66.07 12.92 -18.23
C PRO A 179 -64.90 12.81 -17.24
N GLY A 180 -65.20 12.98 -15.95
CA GLY A 180 -64.22 13.07 -14.89
C GLY A 180 -63.33 11.83 -14.84
N ILE A 181 -62.04 12.02 -15.12
CA ILE A 181 -61.00 11.18 -14.53
C ILE A 181 -60.93 11.67 -13.08
N VAL A 182 -61.61 10.95 -12.19
CA VAL A 182 -61.41 11.11 -10.75
C VAL A 182 -59.92 10.82 -10.51
N PRO A 183 -59.11 11.78 -10.04
CA PRO A 183 -57.75 11.49 -9.65
C PRO A 183 -57.83 10.63 -8.40
N ASP A 184 -57.50 9.35 -8.51
CA ASP A 184 -57.32 8.50 -7.34
C ASP A 184 -56.18 9.10 -6.49
N GLU A 185 -56.45 9.35 -5.22
CA GLU A 185 -55.66 10.18 -4.29
C GLU A 185 -54.29 9.57 -3.90
N THR A 186 -53.77 8.59 -4.63
CA THR A 186 -52.64 7.77 -4.21
C THR A 186 -51.32 8.08 -4.92
N GLN A 187 -51.30 8.88 -5.98
CA GLN A 187 -50.06 9.14 -6.73
C GLN A 187 -49.32 10.37 -6.17
N ALA A 188 -48.29 10.12 -5.36
CA ALA A 188 -47.37 11.16 -4.89
C ALA A 188 -46.75 11.92 -6.08
N PHE A 189 -47.23 13.15 -6.31
CA PHE A 189 -46.68 14.05 -7.33
C PHE A 189 -45.31 14.57 -6.87
N GLY A 190 -44.23 14.11 -7.52
CA GLY A 190 -42.87 14.58 -7.27
C GLY A 190 -41.80 13.49 -7.42
N LYS A 191 -40.54 13.87 -7.23
CA LYS A 191 -39.43 12.91 -7.09
C LYS A 191 -39.42 12.36 -5.67
N PHE A 192 -39.31 11.05 -5.52
CA PHE A 192 -39.18 10.41 -4.21
C PHE A 192 -38.07 9.37 -4.23
N ALA A 193 -37.42 9.18 -3.08
CA ALA A 193 -36.47 8.10 -2.86
C ALA A 193 -37.22 6.78 -2.68
N MET A 194 -36.60 5.68 -3.14
CA MET A 194 -37.22 4.35 -3.04
C MET A 194 -37.53 4.01 -1.57
N TYR A 195 -38.71 3.46 -1.30
CA TYR A 195 -39.18 3.14 0.05
C TYR A 195 -39.72 1.71 0.13
N PHE A 196 -39.72 1.17 1.36
CA PHE A 196 -40.22 -0.16 1.65
C PHE A 196 -41.72 -0.25 1.37
N GLY A 197 -42.12 -1.20 0.50
CA GLY A 197 -43.52 -1.37 0.09
C GLY A 197 -43.94 -0.55 -1.13
N TRP A 198 -43.01 0.13 -1.81
CA TRP A 198 -43.28 0.74 -3.12
C TRP A 198 -43.80 -0.30 -4.12
N LYS A 199 -44.78 0.09 -4.94
CA LYS A 199 -45.35 -0.75 -6.01
C LYS A 199 -45.42 0.05 -7.31
N PRO A 200 -45.21 -0.62 -8.46
CA PRO A 200 -45.47 0.02 -9.74
C PRO A 200 -46.97 0.28 -9.91
N SER A 201 -47.34 1.22 -10.78
CA SER A 201 -48.72 1.51 -11.15
C SER A 201 -49.42 0.26 -11.72
N GLU A 202 -50.74 0.18 -11.59
CA GLU A 202 -51.55 -0.89 -12.16
C GLU A 202 -51.36 -1.03 -13.69
N ASP A 203 -51.06 0.08 -14.34
CA ASP A 203 -50.80 0.16 -15.79
C ASP A 203 -49.39 -0.33 -16.19
N PHE A 204 -48.56 -0.72 -15.23
CA PHE A 204 -47.16 -1.08 -15.47
C PHE A 204 -46.93 -2.19 -16.52
N PRO A 205 -47.68 -3.30 -16.56
CA PRO A 205 -47.49 -4.31 -17.61
C PRO A 205 -47.71 -3.76 -19.02
N ARG A 206 -48.70 -2.86 -19.17
CA ARG A 206 -49.00 -2.17 -20.43
C ARG A 206 -47.88 -1.19 -20.78
N LEU A 207 -47.42 -0.40 -19.80
CA LEU A 207 -46.31 0.55 -19.98
C LEU A 207 -44.98 -0.14 -20.31
N ALA A 208 -44.67 -1.25 -19.65
CA ALA A 208 -43.47 -2.04 -19.93
C ALA A 208 -43.45 -2.54 -21.38
N THR A 209 -44.61 -2.93 -21.92
CA THR A 209 -44.78 -3.30 -23.32
C THR A 209 -44.54 -2.09 -24.25
N ILE A 210 -45.10 -0.93 -23.92
CA ILE A 210 -44.89 0.33 -24.69
C ILE A 210 -43.41 0.75 -24.68
N TRP A 211 -42.69 0.54 -23.58
CA TRP A 211 -41.25 0.81 -23.49
C TRP A 211 -40.37 -0.27 -24.14
N GLY A 212 -40.96 -1.24 -24.84
CA GLY A 212 -40.23 -2.30 -25.55
C GLY A 212 -39.65 -3.40 -24.64
N MET A 213 -40.20 -3.55 -23.43
CA MET A 213 -39.75 -4.52 -22.41
C MET A 213 -40.93 -5.35 -21.90
N PRO A 214 -41.51 -6.25 -22.71
CA PRO A 214 -42.64 -7.07 -22.29
C PRO A 214 -42.25 -7.97 -21.11
N LEU A 215 -43.12 -8.04 -20.10
CA LEU A 215 -42.90 -8.88 -18.93
C LEU A 215 -42.98 -10.37 -19.33
N ARG A 216 -41.92 -11.14 -19.05
CA ARG A 216 -41.87 -12.56 -19.42
C ARG A 216 -42.67 -13.41 -18.42
N PRO A 217 -43.55 -14.31 -18.88
CA PRO A 217 -44.27 -15.22 -17.99
C PRO A 217 -43.29 -16.20 -17.33
N GLY A 218 -43.39 -16.39 -16.01
CA GLY A 218 -42.55 -17.30 -15.22
C GLY A 218 -41.44 -16.65 -14.41
N ILE A 219 -41.26 -15.33 -14.48
CA ILE A 219 -40.37 -14.58 -13.57
C ILE A 219 -41.09 -14.40 -12.22
N ASN A 220 -40.37 -14.61 -11.11
CA ASN A 220 -40.91 -14.32 -9.78
C ASN A 220 -40.91 -12.80 -9.55
N HIS A 221 -41.96 -12.12 -10.02
CA HIS A 221 -42.10 -10.67 -9.92
C HIS A 221 -42.00 -10.15 -8.50
N ALA A 222 -42.49 -10.90 -7.50
CA ALA A 222 -42.42 -10.50 -6.10
C ALA A 222 -40.97 -10.49 -5.58
N ALA A 223 -40.19 -11.52 -5.92
CA ALA A 223 -38.78 -11.59 -5.54
C ALA A 223 -37.95 -10.50 -6.24
N GLU A 224 -38.13 -10.32 -7.55
CA GLU A 224 -37.41 -9.29 -8.32
C GLU A 224 -37.79 -7.86 -7.88
N LEU A 225 -39.06 -7.61 -7.56
CA LEU A 225 -39.49 -6.32 -7.01
C LEU A 225 -38.85 -6.06 -5.64
N SER A 226 -38.78 -7.07 -4.78
CA SER A 226 -38.14 -6.92 -3.46
C SER A 226 -36.64 -6.63 -3.57
N SER A 227 -35.95 -7.31 -4.49
CA SER A 227 -34.53 -7.07 -4.82
C SER A 227 -34.32 -5.65 -5.37
N PHE A 228 -35.19 -5.22 -6.28
CA PHE A 228 -35.14 -3.88 -6.87
C PHE A 228 -35.33 -2.78 -5.82
N ILE A 229 -36.33 -2.92 -4.94
CA ILE A 229 -36.59 -1.96 -3.85
C ILE A 229 -35.39 -1.90 -2.92
N ALA A 230 -34.86 -3.05 -2.49
CA ALA A 230 -33.72 -3.10 -1.57
C ALA A 230 -32.48 -2.41 -2.14
N TYR A 231 -32.16 -2.65 -3.42
CA TYR A 231 -31.03 -1.99 -4.10
C TYR A 231 -31.21 -0.47 -4.17
N TRP A 232 -32.36 0.01 -4.65
CA TRP A 232 -32.56 1.44 -4.87
C TRP A 232 -32.85 2.23 -3.60
N GLN A 233 -33.32 1.56 -2.54
CA GLN A 233 -33.43 2.15 -1.21
C GLN A 233 -32.04 2.43 -0.62
N ALA A 234 -31.06 1.57 -0.87
CA ALA A 234 -29.67 1.80 -0.45
C ALA A 234 -28.98 2.92 -1.26
N GLU A 235 -29.29 3.05 -2.55
CA GLU A 235 -28.72 4.09 -3.42
C GLU A 235 -29.21 5.51 -3.07
N GLY A 236 -30.36 5.65 -2.40
CA GLY A 236 -30.86 6.93 -1.85
C GLY A 236 -31.23 8.01 -2.87
N ARG A 237 -31.25 7.70 -4.18
CA ARG A 237 -31.59 8.66 -5.25
C ARG A 237 -33.10 8.84 -5.37
N ALA A 238 -33.54 10.07 -5.68
CA ALA A 238 -34.94 10.39 -5.89
C ALA A 238 -35.29 10.50 -7.38
N PHE A 239 -36.33 9.77 -7.81
CA PHE A 239 -36.86 9.79 -9.16
C PHE A 239 -38.40 9.89 -9.13
N HIS A 240 -39.00 10.25 -10.27
CA HIS A 240 -40.46 10.22 -10.43
C HIS A 240 -40.97 8.78 -10.57
N GLN A 241 -42.26 8.54 -10.28
CA GLN A 241 -42.90 7.22 -10.42
C GLN A 241 -42.60 6.55 -11.77
N VAL A 242 -42.80 7.26 -12.88
CA VAL A 242 -42.57 6.72 -14.23
C VAL A 242 -41.09 6.34 -14.46
N GLN A 243 -40.16 7.11 -13.87
CA GLN A 243 -38.73 6.82 -13.98
C GLN A 243 -38.34 5.58 -13.18
N TRP A 244 -39.01 5.35 -12.03
CA TRP A 244 -38.85 4.13 -11.24
C TRP A 244 -39.39 2.91 -11.99
N GLU A 245 -40.57 3.02 -12.58
CA GLU A 245 -41.16 1.96 -13.39
C GLU A 245 -40.31 1.61 -14.62
N GLN A 246 -39.76 2.61 -15.33
CA GLN A 246 -38.84 2.36 -16.44
C GLN A 246 -37.54 1.65 -16.00
N LYS A 247 -37.05 1.92 -14.78
CA LYS A 247 -35.89 1.22 -14.22
C LYS A 247 -36.27 -0.21 -13.83
N LEU A 248 -37.45 -0.43 -13.24
CA LEU A 248 -37.97 -1.75 -12.90
C LEU A 248 -38.18 -2.62 -14.15
N ALA A 249 -38.76 -2.06 -15.22
CA ALA A 249 -38.93 -2.77 -16.49
C ALA A 249 -37.59 -3.22 -17.09
N ARG A 250 -36.55 -2.37 -17.02
CA ARG A 250 -35.18 -2.75 -17.44
C ARG A 250 -34.57 -3.83 -16.56
N HIS A 251 -34.83 -3.79 -15.25
CA HIS A 251 -34.38 -4.81 -14.31
C HIS A 251 -35.01 -6.17 -14.64
N LEU A 252 -36.34 -6.21 -14.81
CA LEU A 252 -37.07 -7.43 -15.16
C LEU A 252 -36.72 -7.98 -16.53
N ASN A 253 -36.38 -7.13 -17.51
CA ASN A 253 -35.96 -7.59 -18.83
C ASN A 253 -34.56 -8.26 -18.81
N ARG A 254 -33.72 -7.92 -17.83
CA ARG A 254 -32.40 -8.52 -17.62
C ARG A 254 -32.44 -9.76 -16.74
N ALA A 255 -33.47 -9.91 -15.90
CA ALA A 255 -33.62 -11.05 -15.01
C ALA A 255 -33.82 -12.34 -15.83
N GLU A 256 -33.00 -13.36 -15.56
CA GLU A 256 -33.14 -14.67 -16.18
C GLU A 256 -34.25 -15.49 -15.49
N VAL A 257 -34.94 -16.33 -16.26
CA VAL A 257 -35.91 -17.27 -15.69
C VAL A 257 -35.14 -18.32 -14.90
N ARG A 258 -35.15 -18.23 -13.56
CA ARG A 258 -34.64 -19.27 -12.66
C ARG A 258 -35.49 -20.53 -12.78
N GLN A 259 -35.20 -21.36 -13.78
CA GLN A 259 -35.71 -22.73 -13.85
C GLN A 259 -35.03 -23.55 -12.75
N LYS A 260 -35.81 -24.10 -11.80
CA LYS A 260 -35.32 -25.16 -10.89
C LYS A 260 -34.96 -26.36 -11.78
N LYS A 261 -33.66 -26.63 -11.96
CA LYS A 261 -33.24 -27.89 -12.60
C LYS A 261 -33.63 -29.06 -11.69
N PRO A 262 -34.31 -30.10 -12.20
CA PRO A 262 -34.51 -31.32 -11.44
C PRO A 262 -33.17 -32.04 -11.29
N VAL A 263 -32.75 -32.25 -10.05
CA VAL A 263 -31.63 -33.15 -9.72
C VAL A 263 -32.18 -34.57 -9.81
N ASN A 264 -31.75 -35.30 -10.84
CA ASN A 264 -32.05 -36.72 -10.96
C ASN A 264 -31.23 -37.50 -9.92
N GLY A 265 -31.95 -38.16 -9.01
CA GLY A 265 -31.58 -39.47 -8.50
C GLY A 265 -30.94 -39.51 -7.12
N VAL A 266 -31.75 -39.38 -6.06
CA VAL A 266 -32.06 -40.51 -5.14
C VAL A 266 -33.45 -40.23 -4.57
N THR A 267 -34.41 -41.08 -4.89
CA THR A 267 -35.70 -41.13 -4.19
C THR A 267 -35.44 -41.64 -2.78
N ILE A 268 -35.50 -40.75 -1.78
CA ILE A 268 -36.00 -41.15 -0.46
C ILE A 268 -37.31 -40.41 -0.27
N MET A 269 -38.36 -41.21 -0.11
CA MET A 269 -39.72 -40.76 0.06
C MET A 269 -39.82 -39.80 1.24
N TRP A 270 -40.43 -38.65 0.99
CA TRP A 270 -40.97 -37.80 2.05
C TRP A 270 -42.20 -38.50 2.62
N GLU A 271 -42.03 -39.22 3.72
CA GLU A 271 -43.17 -39.56 4.56
C GLU A 271 -43.44 -38.39 5.49
N SER A 272 -44.67 -37.91 5.39
CA SER A 272 -45.18 -36.75 6.10
C SER A 272 -45.71 -37.21 7.44
N GLU A 273 -45.04 -36.87 8.54
CA GLU A 273 -45.70 -36.89 9.85
C GLU A 273 -45.39 -35.62 10.65
N GLN A 274 -46.49 -35.02 11.09
CA GLN A 274 -46.57 -33.86 11.95
C GLN A 274 -46.27 -34.25 13.39
N SER A 275 -45.66 -33.32 14.13
CA SER A 275 -45.83 -33.06 15.56
C SER A 275 -45.78 -34.24 16.54
N GLN A 276 -44.72 -34.31 17.36
CA GLN A 276 -44.88 -34.42 18.83
C GLN A 276 -43.56 -34.17 19.58
N GLN A 277 -43.68 -33.42 20.67
CA GLN A 277 -42.66 -33.18 21.70
C GLN A 277 -42.31 -34.47 22.44
N HIS A 278 -41.05 -34.66 22.84
CA HIS A 278 -40.65 -34.96 24.22
C HIS A 278 -39.10 -34.93 24.39
N PRO A 279 -38.57 -34.66 25.60
CA PRO A 279 -37.24 -34.10 25.82
C PRO A 279 -36.22 -35.09 26.41
N GLU A 280 -34.95 -34.66 26.43
CA GLU A 280 -33.80 -35.17 27.21
C GLU A 280 -33.41 -36.65 27.04
N LEU A 281 -32.15 -36.90 26.66
CA LEU A 281 -31.19 -37.55 27.56
C LEU A 281 -29.78 -37.63 26.96
N PHE A 282 -28.85 -37.08 27.75
CA PHE A 282 -27.41 -37.08 27.61
C PHE A 282 -26.78 -38.49 27.58
N ASN A 283 -25.63 -38.58 26.90
CA ASN A 283 -24.57 -39.58 26.98
C ASN A 283 -24.81 -40.98 26.37
N ARG A 284 -24.05 -41.29 25.31
CA ARG A 284 -22.75 -41.97 25.41
C ARG A 284 -22.32 -42.52 24.05
N PHE A 285 -21.33 -41.92 23.41
CA PHE A 285 -20.48 -42.61 22.42
C PHE A 285 -19.06 -42.06 22.52
N GLU A 286 -18.16 -42.83 23.13
CA GLU A 286 -16.74 -42.74 22.83
C GLU A 286 -16.50 -43.43 21.47
N PRO A 287 -15.73 -42.83 20.54
CA PRO A 287 -15.18 -43.54 19.41
C PRO A 287 -13.74 -44.04 19.69
N PRO A 288 -13.29 -45.10 19.01
CA PRO A 288 -11.97 -45.69 19.19
C PRO A 288 -10.86 -44.90 18.47
N VAL A 289 -9.63 -45.14 18.91
CA VAL A 289 -8.37 -44.52 18.49
C VAL A 289 -7.94 -44.87 17.06
N SER A 290 -7.64 -43.86 16.23
CA SER A 290 -6.67 -43.78 15.09
C SER A 290 -7.21 -42.81 14.02
N ASN A 291 -6.51 -41.89 13.35
CA ASN A 291 -5.11 -41.48 13.26
C ASN A 291 -5.10 -40.12 12.53
N GLY A 292 -4.62 -39.03 13.16
CA GLY A 292 -4.07 -37.80 12.54
C GLY A 292 -4.93 -36.92 11.61
N CYS A 293 -5.66 -37.50 10.66
CA CYS A 293 -6.40 -36.80 9.59
C CYS A 293 -7.76 -36.29 10.07
N GLU A 294 -8.49 -37.08 10.87
CA GLU A 294 -9.80 -36.68 11.41
C GLU A 294 -9.69 -35.48 12.36
N LEU A 295 -8.62 -35.38 13.15
CA LEU A 295 -8.39 -34.24 14.05
C LEU A 295 -8.22 -32.92 13.30
N GLN A 296 -7.62 -32.93 12.11
CA GLN A 296 -7.46 -31.71 11.29
C GLN A 296 -8.78 -31.29 10.65
N GLU A 297 -9.59 -32.26 10.21
CA GLU A 297 -10.90 -31.98 9.64
C GLU A 297 -11.89 -31.49 10.71
N GLN A 298 -11.87 -32.08 11.91
CA GLN A 298 -12.71 -31.68 13.03
C GLN A 298 -12.37 -30.27 13.53
N THR A 299 -11.08 -29.94 13.63
CA THR A 299 -10.64 -28.59 14.01
C THR A 299 -10.96 -27.54 12.94
N ALA A 300 -10.92 -27.89 11.65
CA ALA A 300 -11.33 -26.99 10.57
C ALA A 300 -12.84 -26.67 10.62
N VAL A 301 -13.67 -27.70 10.86
CA VAL A 301 -15.12 -27.55 11.01
C VAL A 301 -15.45 -26.68 12.22
N GLU A 302 -14.84 -26.95 13.38
CA GLU A 302 -15.01 -26.14 14.60
C GLU A 302 -14.63 -24.66 14.37
N THR A 303 -13.51 -24.42 13.69
CA THR A 303 -13.05 -23.07 13.39
C THR A 303 -14.00 -22.34 12.44
N ALA A 304 -14.56 -23.05 11.46
CA ALA A 304 -15.55 -22.51 10.54
C ALA A 304 -16.84 -22.10 11.26
N TRP A 305 -17.34 -22.94 12.17
CA TRP A 305 -18.51 -22.63 13.00
C TRP A 305 -18.28 -21.43 13.91
N ARG A 306 -17.12 -21.35 14.55
CA ARG A 306 -16.76 -20.18 15.38
C ARG A 306 -16.75 -18.88 14.56
N LEU A 307 -16.26 -18.93 13.32
CA LEU A 307 -16.35 -17.77 12.43
C LEU A 307 -17.81 -17.47 12.04
N TRP A 308 -18.61 -18.50 11.81
CA TRP A 308 -20.03 -18.38 11.48
C TRP A 308 -20.82 -17.64 12.57
N GLU A 309 -20.56 -17.96 13.83
CA GLU A 309 -21.15 -17.27 14.98
C GLU A 309 -20.75 -15.79 15.01
N VAL A 310 -19.45 -15.49 14.91
CA VAL A 310 -18.94 -14.11 14.94
C VAL A 310 -19.50 -13.28 13.79
N MET A 311 -19.55 -13.83 12.57
CA MET A 311 -20.12 -13.12 11.42
C MET A 311 -21.64 -12.99 11.53
N GLY A 312 -22.31 -13.97 12.14
CA GLY A 312 -23.72 -13.90 12.53
C GLY A 312 -23.99 -12.77 13.52
N GLU A 313 -23.11 -12.52 14.49
CA GLU A 313 -23.23 -11.38 15.40
C GLU A 313 -23.02 -10.04 14.67
N ILE A 314 -21.99 -9.95 13.81
CA ILE A 314 -21.62 -8.71 13.10
C ILE A 314 -22.71 -8.29 12.09
N PHE A 315 -23.23 -9.25 11.31
CA PHE A 315 -24.14 -8.97 10.20
C PHE A 315 -25.59 -9.38 10.48
N SER A 316 -25.86 -10.01 11.63
CA SER A 316 -27.18 -10.52 12.03
C SER A 316 -27.79 -11.42 10.93
N ASN A 317 -29.11 -11.43 10.80
CA ASN A 317 -29.85 -12.21 9.80
C ASN A 317 -29.37 -12.03 8.35
N ARG A 318 -28.63 -10.95 8.04
CA ARG A 318 -28.06 -10.74 6.70
C ARG A 318 -27.00 -11.79 6.36
N TRP A 319 -26.23 -12.25 7.34
CA TRP A 319 -25.22 -13.31 7.15
C TRP A 319 -25.89 -14.59 6.64
N ILE A 320 -26.92 -15.03 7.35
CA ILE A 320 -27.68 -16.24 7.04
C ILE A 320 -28.36 -16.12 5.67
N LEU A 321 -28.98 -14.96 5.38
CA LEU A 321 -29.63 -14.73 4.08
C LEU A 321 -28.66 -14.83 2.90
N LYS A 322 -27.39 -14.49 3.10
CA LYS A 322 -26.36 -14.47 2.05
C LYS A 322 -25.61 -15.79 1.94
N ASN A 323 -25.22 -16.38 3.07
CA ASN A 323 -24.29 -17.50 3.14
C ASN A 323 -24.92 -18.82 3.64
N GLY A 324 -26.15 -18.78 4.13
CA GLY A 324 -26.85 -19.93 4.73
C GLY A 324 -26.70 -20.01 6.24
N GLU A 325 -27.55 -20.84 6.87
CA GLU A 325 -27.50 -21.10 8.32
C GLU A 325 -26.23 -21.86 8.73
N GLU A 326 -25.66 -22.65 7.82
CA GLU A 326 -24.50 -23.50 8.07
C GLU A 326 -23.37 -23.23 7.07
N PRO A 327 -22.09 -23.39 7.48
CA PRO A 327 -20.96 -23.29 6.58
C PRO A 327 -20.96 -24.42 5.54
N SER A 328 -20.87 -24.06 4.25
CA SER A 328 -20.70 -25.05 3.20
C SER A 328 -19.28 -25.66 3.21
N GLU A 329 -19.10 -26.81 2.57
CA GLU A 329 -17.78 -27.49 2.48
C GLU A 329 -16.67 -26.57 1.96
N LEU A 330 -16.97 -25.67 1.01
CA LEU A 330 -15.99 -24.71 0.48
C LEU A 330 -15.58 -23.67 1.53
N TRP A 331 -16.51 -23.22 2.36
CA TRP A 331 -16.21 -22.33 3.47
C TRP A 331 -15.38 -23.03 4.54
N ILE A 332 -15.73 -24.27 4.89
CA ILE A 332 -14.98 -25.09 5.85
C ILE A 332 -13.54 -25.28 5.38
N ALA A 333 -13.35 -25.69 4.12
CA ALA A 333 -12.02 -25.88 3.56
C ALA A 333 -11.20 -24.58 3.55
N GLN A 334 -11.80 -23.46 3.15
CA GLN A 334 -11.12 -22.17 3.10
C GLN A 334 -10.71 -21.71 4.50
N ILE A 335 -11.62 -21.75 5.47
CA ILE A 335 -11.35 -21.30 6.85
C ILE A 335 -10.35 -22.23 7.53
N GLY A 336 -10.48 -23.54 7.33
CA GLY A 336 -9.56 -24.54 7.88
C GLY A 336 -8.11 -24.39 7.39
N SER A 337 -7.92 -23.80 6.21
CA SER A 337 -6.58 -23.50 5.68
C SER A 337 -5.94 -22.22 6.25
N MET A 338 -6.70 -21.43 7.03
CA MET A 338 -6.27 -20.13 7.54
C MET A 338 -5.76 -20.20 8.98
N SER A 339 -4.84 -19.30 9.32
CA SER A 339 -4.42 -19.09 10.71
C SER A 339 -5.42 -18.24 11.51
N GLU A 340 -5.46 -18.41 12.82
CA GLU A 340 -6.31 -17.62 13.73
C GLU A 340 -6.09 -16.10 13.58
N THR A 341 -4.86 -15.68 13.30
CA THR A 341 -4.52 -14.28 13.03
C THR A 341 -5.15 -13.74 11.73
N GLN A 342 -5.21 -14.56 10.68
CA GLN A 342 -5.86 -14.21 9.42
C GLN A 342 -7.37 -14.10 9.59
N ILE A 343 -7.97 -15.05 10.30
CA ILE A 343 -9.41 -15.04 10.64
C ILE A 343 -9.76 -13.74 11.38
N THR A 344 -8.99 -13.40 12.42
CA THR A 344 -9.19 -12.16 13.20
C THR A 344 -9.06 -10.90 12.34
N LEU A 345 -8.10 -10.88 11.41
CA LEU A 345 -7.87 -9.73 10.53
C LEU A 345 -9.02 -9.56 9.53
N VAL A 346 -9.53 -10.65 8.95
CA VAL A 346 -10.69 -10.59 8.05
C VAL A 346 -11.94 -10.13 8.78
N CYS A 347 -12.19 -10.60 10.01
CA CYS A 347 -13.27 -10.08 10.85
C CYS A 347 -13.14 -8.56 11.07
N ARG A 348 -11.93 -8.08 11.37
CA ARG A 348 -11.67 -6.64 11.51
C ARG A 348 -11.97 -5.87 10.22
N GLN A 349 -11.50 -6.36 9.08
CA GLN A 349 -11.79 -5.73 7.78
C GLN A 349 -13.30 -5.71 7.47
N CYS A 350 -14.03 -6.76 7.86
CA CYS A 350 -15.48 -6.77 7.74
C CYS A 350 -16.13 -5.67 8.59
N MET A 351 -15.68 -5.49 9.84
CA MET A 351 -16.16 -4.40 10.71
C MET A 351 -15.79 -3.00 10.16
N GLU A 352 -14.58 -2.82 9.62
CA GLU A 352 -14.16 -1.57 8.99
C GLU A 352 -14.99 -1.25 7.75
N ARG A 353 -15.34 -2.25 6.93
CA ARG A 353 -16.23 -2.10 5.79
C ARG A 353 -17.65 -1.70 6.23
N CYS A 354 -18.16 -2.30 7.30
CA CYS A 354 -19.42 -1.87 7.92
C CYS A 354 -19.36 -0.41 8.35
N ALA A 355 -18.28 0.01 9.03
CA ALA A 355 -18.08 1.41 9.44
C ALA A 355 -17.96 2.38 8.25
N ALA A 356 -17.39 1.92 7.12
CA ALA A 356 -17.31 2.66 5.87
C ALA A 356 -18.63 2.69 5.06
N GLY A 357 -19.72 2.14 5.59
CA GLY A 357 -21.05 2.13 4.95
C GLY A 357 -21.38 0.88 4.13
N SER A 358 -20.43 -0.06 3.98
CA SER A 358 -20.67 -1.37 3.35
C SER A 358 -21.23 -2.35 4.38
N THR A 359 -22.54 -2.27 4.63
CA THR A 359 -23.24 -3.04 5.70
C THR A 359 -23.72 -4.43 5.27
N TRP A 360 -23.25 -4.93 4.13
CA TRP A 360 -23.59 -6.27 3.63
C TRP A 360 -22.47 -7.27 3.94
N PRO A 361 -22.81 -8.50 4.38
CA PRO A 361 -21.82 -9.55 4.62
C PRO A 361 -21.11 -9.95 3.33
N PRO A 362 -19.81 -10.29 3.41
CA PRO A 362 -19.10 -10.85 2.28
C PRO A 362 -19.65 -12.23 1.92
N ASP A 363 -19.75 -12.53 0.61
CA ASP A 363 -19.82 -13.92 0.16
C ASP A 363 -18.45 -14.58 0.14
N LEU A 364 -18.39 -15.87 -0.21
CA LEU A 364 -17.14 -16.63 -0.23
C LEU A 364 -16.08 -15.98 -1.12
N ALA A 365 -16.45 -15.42 -2.27
CA ALA A 365 -15.49 -14.80 -3.18
C ALA A 365 -14.95 -13.48 -2.62
N GLU A 366 -15.83 -12.64 -2.07
CA GLU A 366 -15.44 -11.42 -1.37
C GLU A 366 -14.60 -11.71 -0.13
N PHE A 367 -14.93 -12.77 0.60
CA PHE A 367 -14.17 -13.23 1.76
C PHE A 367 -12.76 -13.66 1.37
N VAL A 368 -12.61 -14.51 0.35
CA VAL A 368 -11.29 -14.91 -0.18
C VAL A 368 -10.48 -13.70 -0.67
N ALA A 369 -11.14 -12.69 -1.26
CA ALA A 369 -10.46 -11.45 -1.63
C ALA A 369 -9.97 -10.66 -0.41
N LEU A 370 -10.76 -10.59 0.68
CA LEU A 370 -10.35 -9.96 1.94
C LEU A 370 -9.18 -10.71 2.58
N VAL A 371 -9.21 -12.04 2.58
CA VAL A 371 -8.09 -12.90 3.03
C VAL A 371 -6.83 -12.60 2.23
N SER A 372 -6.95 -12.49 0.91
CA SER A 372 -5.82 -12.17 0.03
C SER A 372 -5.24 -10.78 0.31
N SER A 373 -6.10 -9.79 0.53
CA SER A 373 -5.71 -8.41 0.88
C SER A 373 -5.07 -8.29 2.27
N SER A 374 -5.36 -9.25 3.16
CA SER A 374 -4.83 -9.33 4.52
C SER A 374 -3.38 -9.85 4.60
N GLY A 375 -2.80 -10.25 3.47
CA GLY A 375 -1.48 -10.87 3.40
C GLY A 375 -1.55 -12.37 3.62
N ALA A 376 -2.01 -13.10 2.60
CA ALA A 376 -2.15 -14.55 2.56
C ALA A 376 -0.80 -15.31 2.57
N ASN A 377 0.05 -15.01 3.54
CA ASN A 377 1.28 -15.74 3.85
C ASN A 377 1.42 -15.88 5.38
N PRO A 378 2.23 -16.83 5.86
CA PRO A 378 2.40 -17.08 7.30
C PRO A 378 2.93 -15.89 8.11
N PHE A 379 3.43 -14.84 7.44
CA PHE A 379 3.95 -13.63 8.09
C PHE A 379 2.87 -12.54 8.27
N ASN A 380 1.69 -12.70 7.66
CA ASN A 380 0.64 -11.69 7.57
C ASN A 380 1.17 -10.35 7.01
N LEU A 381 2.02 -10.42 6.00
CA LEU A 381 2.63 -9.24 5.37
C LEU A 381 2.17 -9.08 3.93
N THR A 382 1.74 -7.89 3.55
CA THR A 382 1.50 -7.53 2.14
C THR A 382 2.77 -6.97 1.50
N SER A 383 2.83 -6.92 0.17
CA SER A 383 3.96 -6.30 -0.52
C SER A 383 4.03 -4.80 -0.23
N GLU A 384 2.89 -4.14 -0.04
CA GLU A 384 2.81 -2.76 0.44
C GLU A 384 3.40 -2.60 1.84
N ALA A 385 3.09 -3.50 2.78
CA ALA A 385 3.62 -3.46 4.13
C ALA A 385 5.16 -3.64 4.14
N VAL A 386 5.68 -4.54 3.30
CA VAL A 386 7.12 -4.72 3.11
C VAL A 386 7.75 -3.45 2.52
N MET A 387 7.15 -2.85 1.49
CA MET A 387 7.64 -1.60 0.89
C MET A 387 7.62 -0.44 1.88
N ALA A 388 6.60 -0.35 2.74
CA ALA A 388 6.51 0.65 3.80
C ALA A 388 7.61 0.47 4.84
N GLU A 389 7.86 -0.76 5.30
CA GLU A 389 8.95 -1.04 6.23
C GLU A 389 10.33 -0.83 5.58
N TYR A 390 10.49 -1.19 4.31
CA TYR A 390 11.70 -0.91 3.53
C TYR A 390 11.98 0.60 3.47
N LYS A 391 10.96 1.41 3.14
CA LYS A 391 11.07 2.88 3.12
C LYS A 391 11.42 3.44 4.50
N ARG A 392 10.77 2.93 5.56
CA ARG A 392 11.07 3.31 6.94
C ARG A 392 12.50 3.00 7.32
N TRP A 393 12.95 1.76 7.12
CA TRP A 393 14.33 1.36 7.37
C TRP A 393 15.32 2.19 6.56
N ARG A 394 15.06 2.45 5.28
CA ARG A 394 15.91 3.32 4.44
C ARG A 394 16.02 4.74 5.00
N ASN A 395 14.94 5.26 5.60
CA ASN A 395 14.90 6.59 6.18
C ASN A 395 15.44 6.66 7.61
N GLU A 396 15.37 5.59 8.41
CA GLU A 396 15.69 5.62 9.84
C GLU A 396 16.95 4.82 10.20
N SER A 397 17.46 3.98 9.29
CA SER A 397 18.63 3.11 9.54
C SER A 397 19.89 3.85 9.94
N TYR A 398 20.04 5.13 9.55
CA TYR A 398 21.18 5.97 9.95
C TYR A 398 21.26 6.17 11.46
N ARG A 399 20.15 6.00 12.20
CA ARG A 399 20.10 6.12 13.67
C ARG A 399 20.74 4.92 14.38
N TYR A 400 21.03 3.86 13.64
CA TYR A 400 21.56 2.60 14.15
C TYR A 400 22.93 2.33 13.54
N SER A 401 23.84 1.72 14.30
CA SER A 401 25.20 1.43 13.81
C SER A 401 25.26 0.36 12.72
N GLY A 402 24.12 -0.24 12.37
CA GLY A 402 24.00 -1.36 11.44
C GLY A 402 22.55 -1.79 11.29
N SER A 403 22.25 -2.47 10.17
CA SER A 403 20.88 -2.97 9.92
C SER A 403 20.50 -4.13 10.82
N ASP A 404 21.49 -4.82 11.41
CA ASP A 404 21.33 -5.83 12.45
C ASP A 404 20.85 -5.26 13.80
N LYS A 405 21.04 -3.95 14.02
CA LYS A 405 20.61 -3.24 15.22
C LYS A 405 19.33 -2.40 15.03
N TYR A 406 18.80 -2.36 13.81
CA TYR A 406 17.52 -1.71 13.54
C TYR A 406 16.37 -2.53 14.17
N PRO A 407 15.34 -1.90 14.77
CA PRO A 407 14.22 -2.58 15.40
C PRO A 407 13.22 -3.09 14.36
N TRP A 408 13.52 -4.22 13.73
CA TRP A 408 12.61 -4.88 12.81
C TRP A 408 11.36 -5.39 13.53
N LYS A 409 10.19 -5.23 12.91
CA LYS A 409 8.92 -5.79 13.44
C LYS A 409 8.89 -7.32 13.41
N GLN A 410 9.52 -7.91 12.39
CA GLN A 410 9.63 -9.35 12.19
C GLN A 410 11.00 -9.66 11.59
N ASP A 411 11.60 -10.79 11.96
CA ASP A 411 12.93 -11.19 11.47
C ASP A 411 12.95 -11.39 9.94
N VAL A 412 11.83 -11.84 9.35
CA VAL A 412 11.72 -11.99 7.89
C VAL A 412 11.89 -10.66 7.15
N LEU A 413 11.46 -9.54 7.76
CA LEU A 413 11.57 -8.21 7.15
C LEU A 413 13.02 -7.76 7.03
N TYR A 414 13.88 -8.13 7.98
CA TYR A 414 15.32 -7.88 7.87
C TYR A 414 15.88 -8.55 6.61
N HIS A 415 15.63 -9.85 6.44
CA HIS A 415 16.16 -10.60 5.30
C HIS A 415 15.62 -10.09 3.97
N ILE A 416 14.31 -9.84 3.91
CA ILE A 416 13.65 -9.32 2.70
C ILE A 416 14.18 -7.93 2.34
N CYS A 417 14.23 -6.99 3.30
CA CYS A 417 14.64 -5.60 3.01
C CYS A 417 16.11 -5.48 2.62
N ILE A 418 16.99 -6.31 3.21
CA ILE A 418 18.41 -6.37 2.84
C ILE A 418 18.57 -6.90 1.41
N GLU A 419 17.87 -7.98 1.06
CA GLU A 419 17.87 -8.54 -0.29
C GLU A 419 17.27 -7.57 -1.33
N MET A 420 16.20 -6.87 -0.98
CA MET A 420 15.60 -5.82 -1.81
C MET A 420 16.59 -4.68 -2.05
N ARG A 421 17.33 -4.23 -1.03
CA ARG A 421 18.35 -3.19 -1.20
C ARG A 421 19.50 -3.65 -2.09
N ARG A 422 20.00 -4.88 -1.87
CA ARG A 422 21.09 -5.45 -2.67
C ARG A 422 20.67 -5.56 -4.14
N THR A 423 19.56 -6.24 -4.40
CA THR A 423 19.06 -6.50 -5.75
C THR A 423 18.60 -5.22 -6.45
N GLY A 424 17.93 -4.32 -5.70
CA GLY A 424 17.47 -3.03 -6.23
C GLY A 424 18.63 -2.15 -6.70
N VAL A 425 19.74 -2.13 -5.96
CA VAL A 425 20.95 -1.39 -6.36
C VAL A 425 21.70 -2.10 -7.49
N GLU A 426 21.85 -3.43 -7.42
CA GLU A 426 22.57 -4.22 -8.42
C GLU A 426 21.90 -4.17 -9.79
N ARG A 427 20.56 -4.20 -9.83
CA ARG A 427 19.76 -4.26 -11.06
C ARG A 427 19.10 -2.93 -11.44
N ASN A 428 19.31 -1.88 -10.66
CA ASN A 428 18.69 -0.56 -10.85
C ASN A 428 17.16 -0.63 -11.04
N LEU A 429 16.47 -1.32 -10.13
CA LEU A 429 15.04 -1.58 -10.23
C LEU A 429 14.21 -0.31 -9.99
N THR A 430 13.15 -0.14 -10.77
CA THR A 430 12.10 0.85 -10.52
C THR A 430 11.26 0.48 -9.29
N GLU A 431 10.46 1.42 -8.77
CA GLU A 431 9.60 1.17 -7.61
C GLU A 431 8.61 0.02 -7.85
N GLY A 432 8.02 -0.06 -9.05
CA GLY A 432 7.11 -1.15 -9.42
C GLY A 432 7.82 -2.51 -9.50
N GLU A 433 9.05 -2.56 -10.01
CA GLU A 433 9.86 -3.78 -10.03
C GLU A 433 10.34 -4.18 -8.63
N LEU A 434 10.63 -3.20 -7.77
CA LEU A 434 11.00 -3.41 -6.38
C LEU A 434 9.82 -3.99 -5.58
N LYS A 435 8.59 -3.51 -5.85
CA LYS A 435 7.37 -4.09 -5.29
C LYS A 435 7.17 -5.55 -5.75
N LYS A 436 7.33 -5.83 -7.05
CA LYS A 436 7.30 -7.21 -7.56
C LYS A 436 8.38 -8.10 -6.93
N LEU A 437 9.56 -7.55 -6.66
CA LEU A 437 10.62 -8.27 -5.94
C LEU A 437 10.19 -8.59 -4.50
N ALA A 438 9.53 -7.66 -3.81
CA ALA A 438 8.98 -7.90 -2.47
C ALA A 438 7.95 -9.05 -2.48
N GLU A 439 7.04 -9.08 -3.45
CA GLU A 439 6.06 -10.18 -3.64
C GLU A 439 6.75 -11.53 -3.87
N ASN A 440 7.76 -11.55 -4.74
CA ASN A 440 8.54 -12.77 -5.01
C ASN A 440 9.32 -13.25 -3.77
N LEU A 441 9.87 -12.33 -2.99
CA LEU A 441 10.60 -12.65 -1.76
C LEU A 441 9.64 -13.15 -0.66
N LEU A 442 8.47 -12.55 -0.50
CA LEU A 442 7.44 -13.06 0.42
C LEU A 442 7.02 -14.48 0.04
N THR A 443 6.79 -14.74 -1.24
CA THR A 443 6.46 -16.09 -1.74
C THR A 443 7.60 -17.08 -1.47
N LYS A 444 8.86 -16.66 -1.69
CA LYS A 444 10.04 -17.48 -1.40
C LYS A 444 10.14 -17.83 0.09
N TRP A 445 9.92 -16.87 0.97
CA TRP A 445 9.99 -17.07 2.41
C TRP A 445 8.79 -17.87 2.94
N SER A 446 7.61 -17.74 2.34
CA SER A 446 6.45 -18.60 2.66
C SER A 446 6.78 -20.06 2.38
N LYS A 447 7.27 -20.36 1.18
CA LYS A 447 7.72 -21.71 0.81
C LYS A 447 8.84 -22.24 1.71
N HIS A 448 9.69 -21.35 2.22
CA HIS A 448 10.75 -21.75 3.15
C HIS A 448 10.16 -22.28 4.47
N LEU A 449 9.11 -21.66 4.99
CA LEU A 449 8.36 -22.14 6.16
C LEU A 449 7.58 -23.42 5.85
N ASP A 450 6.93 -23.51 4.69
CA ASP A 450 6.17 -24.70 4.28
C ASP A 450 7.06 -25.95 4.20
N ASN A 451 8.34 -25.75 3.85
CA ASN A 451 9.37 -26.80 3.86
C ASN A 451 9.93 -27.11 5.26
N GLY A 452 9.36 -26.52 6.33
CA GLY A 452 9.74 -26.77 7.72
C GLY A 452 10.98 -26.03 8.21
N PHE A 453 11.52 -25.07 7.46
CA PHE A 453 12.67 -24.28 7.90
C PHE A 453 12.24 -23.06 8.71
N SER A 454 13.01 -22.70 9.73
CA SER A 454 12.78 -21.48 10.51
C SER A 454 13.48 -20.26 9.92
N ILE A 455 12.96 -19.07 10.20
CA ILE A 455 13.61 -17.81 9.79
C ILE A 455 14.97 -17.71 10.53
N PRO A 456 16.09 -17.52 9.82
CA PRO A 456 17.38 -17.36 10.47
C PRO A 456 17.39 -16.14 11.41
N PRO A 457 17.91 -16.25 12.64
CA PRO A 457 17.96 -15.12 13.55
C PRO A 457 18.93 -14.04 13.05
N ILE A 458 18.64 -12.78 13.36
CA ILE A 458 19.49 -11.63 13.03
C ILE A 458 20.78 -11.71 13.85
N ARG A 459 21.86 -12.21 13.24
CA ARG A 459 23.17 -12.37 13.90
C ARG A 459 23.85 -11.01 14.05
N ARG A 460 23.90 -10.51 15.29
CA ARG A 460 24.69 -9.33 15.65
C ARG A 460 26.17 -9.70 15.63
N GLN A 461 26.97 -8.97 14.87
CA GLN A 461 28.39 -9.24 14.75
C GLN A 461 29.07 -8.99 16.11
N LEU A 462 29.60 -10.05 16.74
CA LEU A 462 30.39 -9.92 17.96
C LEU A 462 31.67 -9.15 17.64
N ALA A 463 32.12 -8.29 18.55
CA ALA A 463 33.41 -7.63 18.41
C ALA A 463 34.50 -8.69 18.24
N ALA A 464 35.37 -8.53 17.24
CA ALA A 464 36.49 -9.44 17.04
C ALA A 464 37.31 -9.54 18.35
N PRO A 465 37.79 -10.73 18.73
CA PRO A 465 38.64 -10.90 19.90
C PRO A 465 39.80 -9.90 19.84
N ARG A 466 39.84 -8.99 20.81
CA ARG A 466 40.96 -8.05 20.95
C ARG A 466 42.11 -8.82 21.58
N HIS A 467 43.06 -9.30 20.78
CA HIS A 467 44.35 -9.69 21.32
C HIS A 467 45.04 -8.44 21.87
N ALA A 468 45.61 -8.51 23.07
CA ALA A 468 46.43 -7.42 23.59
C ALA A 468 47.53 -7.13 22.56
N ALA A 469 47.53 -5.92 22.01
CA ALA A 469 48.59 -5.51 21.12
C ALA A 469 49.88 -5.54 21.92
N GLY A 470 50.79 -6.47 21.61
CA GLY A 470 52.14 -6.45 22.16
C GLY A 470 52.82 -5.11 21.87
N PRO A 471 53.93 -4.79 22.56
CA PRO A 471 54.62 -3.53 22.34
C PRO A 471 54.96 -3.38 20.87
N THR A 472 54.55 -2.26 20.29
CA THR A 472 54.83 -1.98 18.88
C THR A 472 56.34 -1.90 18.65
N PRO A 473 56.86 -2.23 17.46
CA PRO A 473 58.30 -2.11 17.18
C PRO A 473 58.88 -0.73 17.49
N ALA A 474 58.10 0.33 17.30
CA ALA A 474 58.48 1.69 17.67
C ALA A 474 58.60 1.88 19.20
N GLN A 475 57.72 1.25 19.98
CA GLN A 475 57.82 1.25 21.45
C GLN A 475 59.03 0.45 21.92
N ILE A 476 59.31 -0.70 21.31
CA ILE A 476 60.50 -1.51 21.61
C ILE A 476 61.77 -0.70 21.33
N LEU A 477 61.86 -0.04 20.16
CA LEU A 477 63.00 0.79 19.80
C LEU A 477 63.15 2.03 20.70
N MET A 478 62.04 2.66 21.08
CA MET A 478 62.04 3.79 22.02
C MET A 478 62.51 3.36 23.41
N GLU A 479 62.11 2.18 23.86
CA GLU A 479 62.51 1.61 25.15
C GLU A 479 63.99 1.20 25.14
N GLU A 480 64.47 0.66 24.02
CA GLU A 480 65.89 0.37 23.81
C GLU A 480 66.73 1.65 23.75
N TYR A 481 66.25 2.69 23.06
CA TYR A 481 66.88 4.01 23.05
C TYR A 481 66.97 4.59 24.46
N LYS A 482 65.87 4.55 25.23
CA LYS A 482 65.84 5.00 26.63
C LYS A 482 66.81 4.20 27.49
N ARG A 483 66.91 2.88 27.30
CA ARG A 483 67.88 2.01 27.99
C ARG A 483 69.33 2.39 27.64
N ARG A 484 69.64 2.62 26.37
CA ARG A 484 71.00 3.03 25.91
C ARG A 484 71.37 4.42 26.42
N LYS A 485 70.42 5.35 26.45
CA LYS A 485 70.60 6.69 27.02
C LYS A 485 70.85 6.63 28.53
N ALA A 486 70.09 5.82 29.27
CA ALA A 486 70.28 5.62 30.71
C ALA A 486 71.62 4.94 31.05
N ALA A 487 72.12 4.09 30.16
CA ALA A 487 73.45 3.46 30.28
C ALA A 487 74.62 4.38 29.87
N GLY A 488 74.36 5.64 29.49
CA GLY A 488 75.41 6.61 29.10
C GLY A 488 76.03 6.33 27.73
N LEU A 489 75.39 5.51 26.89
CA LEU A 489 75.95 5.02 25.62
C LEU A 489 75.60 5.86 24.38
N THR A 490 75.10 7.08 24.52
CA THR A 490 74.68 7.91 23.37
C THR A 490 75.55 9.16 23.22
N LYS A 491 76.37 9.20 22.16
CA LYS A 491 76.75 10.44 21.46
C LYS A 491 75.71 10.74 20.39
#